data_AF-A0A7W1B7S1-F1
#
_entry.id   AF-A0A7W1B7S1-F1
#
_cell.length_a   1.000
_cell.length_b   1.000
_cell.length_c   1.000
_cell.angle_alpha   90.00
_cell.angle_beta   90.00
_cell.angle_gamma   90.00
#
_symmetry.space_group_name_H-M   'P 1'
#
loop_
_entity.id
_entity.type
_entity.pdbx_description
1 polymer ?
#
loop_
_entity_poly.entity_id
_entity_poly.type
_entity_poly.pdbx_seq_one_letter_code
_entity_poly.pdbx_strand_id
1 'polypeptide(L)'
;MVQILDVGTAQLYARALLAIARADEPIGSEEGMRLESRLAARVAMPMPIADLLLADPLDPSQLARDVRLSSGPFRNVTLHSSELARMIVLDSIIVLLAKGYVSEAEGLEVIRFAIALGCTRDEVRGMSVHLANWI
;
A
#
# COMPACT_ATOMS: atom_id res chain seq x y z
N MET A 1 17.04 2.04 -5.87
CA MET A 1 17.47 1.86 -4.47
C MET A 1 16.26 1.35 -3.70
N VAL A 2 16.39 0.23 -2.99
CA VAL A 2 15.27 -0.34 -2.21
C VAL A 2 15.22 0.40 -0.87
N GLN A 3 14.13 1.14 -0.63
CA GLN A 3 13.93 1.86 0.62
C GLN A 3 13.29 0.91 1.65
N ILE A 4 13.96 0.77 2.78
CA ILE A 4 13.51 0.00 3.93
C ILE A 4 12.72 0.92 4.87
N LEU A 5 11.54 0.46 5.29
CA LEU A 5 10.63 1.15 6.19
C LEU A 5 10.96 0.85 7.65
N ASP A 6 10.78 1.83 8.53
CA ASP A 6 10.75 1.58 9.97
C ASP A 6 9.50 0.75 10.35
N VAL A 7 9.49 0.21 11.57
CA VAL A 7 8.46 -0.75 12.01
C VAL A 7 7.05 -0.18 11.95
N GLY A 8 6.85 1.10 12.33
CA GLY A 8 5.52 1.71 12.35
C GLY A 8 4.98 1.94 10.95
N THR A 9 5.80 2.53 10.08
CA THR A 9 5.42 2.74 8.67
C THR A 9 5.29 1.42 7.91
N ALA A 10 6.11 0.42 8.21
CA ALA A 10 6.02 -0.91 7.62
C ALA A 10 4.66 -1.58 7.91
N GLN A 11 4.15 -1.48 9.14
CA GLN A 11 2.83 -2.04 9.48
C GLN A 11 1.70 -1.34 8.73
N LEU A 12 1.73 -0.01 8.66
CA LEU A 12 0.74 0.77 7.91
C LEU A 12 0.79 0.44 6.41
N TYR A 13 1.99 0.37 5.85
CA TYR A 13 2.23 -0.02 4.46
C TYR A 13 1.68 -1.42 4.16
N ALA A 14 1.99 -2.41 5.00
CA ALA A 14 1.56 -3.79 4.77
C ALA A 14 0.04 -3.97 4.88
N ARG A 15 -0.58 -3.32 5.87
CA ARG A 15 -2.04 -3.31 6.01
C ARG A 15 -2.73 -2.60 4.85
N ALA A 16 -2.13 -1.54 4.31
CA ALA A 16 -2.65 -0.87 3.12
C ALA A 16 -2.62 -1.80 1.89
N LEU A 17 -1.50 -2.49 1.64
CA LEU A 17 -1.42 -3.45 0.54
C LEU A 17 -2.44 -4.58 0.68
N LEU A 18 -2.62 -5.11 1.89
CA LEU A 18 -3.59 -6.17 2.14
C LEU A 18 -5.03 -5.68 1.97
N ALA A 19 -5.36 -4.47 2.46
CA ALA A 19 -6.69 -3.88 2.29
C ALA A 19 -7.03 -3.71 0.81
N ILE A 20 -6.08 -3.20 0.02
CA ILE A 20 -6.23 -3.05 -1.43
C ILE A 20 -6.42 -4.42 -2.11
N ALA A 21 -5.58 -5.40 -1.80
CA ALA A 21 -5.67 -6.75 -2.38
C ALA A 21 -6.94 -7.51 -1.98
N ARG A 22 -7.68 -7.02 -0.98
CA ARG A 22 -8.96 -7.59 -0.52
C ARG A 22 -10.18 -6.74 -0.91
N ALA A 23 -9.99 -5.72 -1.74
CA ALA A 23 -11.05 -4.77 -2.06
C ALA A 23 -12.21 -5.41 -2.85
N ASP A 24 -11.91 -6.45 -3.64
CA ASP A 24 -12.89 -7.16 -4.44
C ASP A 24 -13.26 -8.51 -3.81
N GLU A 25 -12.25 -9.36 -3.62
CA GLU A 25 -12.40 -10.73 -3.13
C GLU A 25 -11.32 -11.05 -2.07
N PRO A 26 -11.46 -12.16 -1.32
CA PRO A 26 -10.38 -12.62 -0.45
C PRO A 26 -9.09 -12.84 -1.23
N ILE A 27 -7.95 -12.44 -0.64
CA ILE A 27 -6.65 -12.53 -1.30
C ILE A 27 -6.33 -13.97 -1.73
N GLY A 28 -5.99 -14.15 -3.00
CA GLY A 28 -5.61 -15.43 -3.56
C GLY A 28 -4.19 -15.86 -3.16
N SER A 29 -3.82 -17.10 -3.49
CA SER A 29 -2.47 -17.62 -3.18
C SER A 29 -1.36 -16.86 -3.92
N GLU A 30 -1.56 -16.51 -5.19
CA GLU A 30 -0.56 -15.81 -6.00
C GLU A 30 -0.33 -14.38 -5.53
N GLU A 31 -1.41 -13.66 -5.23
CA GLU A 31 -1.37 -12.32 -4.64
C GLU A 31 -0.72 -12.37 -3.25
N GLY A 32 -1.06 -13.36 -2.42
CA GLY A 32 -0.47 -13.56 -1.10
C GLY A 32 1.05 -13.78 -1.17
N MET A 33 1.51 -14.68 -2.04
CA MET A 33 2.94 -14.92 -2.27
C MET A 33 3.64 -13.65 -2.77
N ARG A 34 3.00 -12.90 -3.67
CA ARG A 34 3.57 -11.65 -4.18
C ARG A 34 3.62 -10.59 -3.10
N LEU A 35 2.58 -10.48 -2.26
CA LEU A 35 2.53 -9.57 -1.12
C LEU A 35 3.68 -9.86 -0.16
N GLU A 36 3.87 -11.11 0.27
CA GLU A 36 4.99 -11.49 1.14
C GLU A 36 6.35 -11.13 0.52
N SER A 37 6.52 -11.39 -0.79
CA SER A 37 7.74 -11.00 -1.52
C SER A 37 7.97 -9.49 -1.50
N ARG A 38 6.91 -8.68 -1.64
CA ARG A 38 7.00 -7.22 -1.54
C ARG A 38 7.33 -6.76 -0.13
N LEU A 39 6.70 -7.33 0.90
CA LEU A 39 6.96 -7.00 2.29
C LEU A 39 8.40 -7.31 2.68
N ALA A 40 8.91 -8.49 2.29
CA ALA A 40 10.30 -8.87 2.52
C ALA A 40 11.31 -7.90 1.88
N ALA A 41 10.95 -7.25 0.77
CA ALA A 41 11.79 -6.25 0.13
C ALA A 41 11.71 -4.86 0.79
N ARG A 42 10.69 -4.56 1.61
CA ARG A 42 10.44 -3.22 2.15
C ARG A 42 10.58 -3.12 3.67
N VAL A 43 10.55 -4.24 4.37
CA VAL A 43 10.49 -4.28 5.83
C VAL A 43 11.72 -5.00 6.37
N ALA A 44 12.38 -4.40 7.36
CA ALA A 44 13.58 -4.97 7.98
C ALA A 44 13.30 -6.21 8.85
N MET A 45 12.03 -6.40 9.24
CA MET A 45 11.58 -7.52 10.06
C MET A 45 10.60 -8.40 9.28
N PRO A 46 10.60 -9.73 9.51
CA PRO A 46 9.60 -10.61 8.95
C PRO A 46 8.19 -10.16 9.34
N MET A 47 7.29 -10.11 8.37
CA MET A 47 5.88 -9.78 8.57
C MET A 47 5.04 -10.86 7.89
N PRO A 48 4.69 -11.94 8.62
CA PRO A 48 3.90 -13.04 8.07
C PRO A 48 2.53 -12.53 7.62
N ILE A 49 2.06 -13.00 6.46
CA ILE A 49 0.73 -12.61 5.97
C ILE A 49 -0.38 -13.05 6.92
N ALA A 50 -0.20 -14.17 7.63
CA ALA A 50 -1.15 -14.69 8.61
C ALA A 50 -1.43 -13.66 9.72
N ASP A 51 -0.41 -12.95 10.20
CA ASP A 51 -0.57 -11.93 11.23
C ASP A 51 -1.34 -10.72 10.69
N LEU A 52 -1.11 -10.36 9.43
CA LEU A 52 -1.83 -9.27 8.76
C LEU A 52 -3.30 -9.63 8.51
N LEU A 53 -3.61 -10.88 8.20
CA LEU A 53 -4.97 -11.35 7.99
C LEU A 53 -5.82 -11.32 9.27
N LEU A 54 -5.17 -11.38 10.43
CA LEU A 54 -5.81 -11.25 11.74
C LEU A 54 -5.96 -9.79 12.20
N ALA A 55 -5.25 -8.85 11.57
CA ALA A 55 -5.33 -7.44 11.91
C ALA A 55 -6.62 -6.81 11.35
N ASP A 56 -7.10 -5.76 12.02
CA ASP A 56 -8.23 -4.99 11.53
C ASP A 56 -7.91 -4.41 10.13
N PRO A 57 -8.89 -4.36 9.21
CA PRO A 57 -8.74 -3.65 7.94
C PRO A 57 -8.31 -2.21 8.17
N LEU A 58 -7.36 -1.72 7.37
CA LEU A 58 -6.93 -0.33 7.43
C LEU A 58 -7.77 0.50 6.46
N ASP A 59 -8.37 1.57 6.94
CA ASP A 59 -9.07 2.55 6.10
C ASP A 59 -8.11 3.61 5.55
N PRO A 60 -8.30 4.13 4.32
CA PRO A 60 -7.46 5.19 3.76
C PRO A 60 -7.33 6.43 4.65
N SER A 61 -8.42 6.89 5.27
CA SER A 61 -8.40 8.06 6.15
C SER A 61 -7.66 7.77 7.45
N GLN A 62 -7.74 6.54 7.95
CA GLN A 62 -6.96 6.07 9.09
C GLN A 62 -5.47 6.07 8.75
N LEU A 63 -5.08 5.54 7.59
CA LEU A 63 -3.68 5.58 7.14
C LEU A 63 -3.14 7.02 7.14
N ALA A 64 -3.87 7.95 6.51
CA ALA A 64 -3.45 9.34 6.42
C ALA A 64 -3.31 10.01 7.79
N ARG A 65 -4.20 9.70 8.73
CA ARG A 65 -4.11 10.18 10.12
C ARG A 65 -2.87 9.59 10.81
N ASP A 66 -2.68 8.28 10.74
CA ASP A 66 -1.65 7.57 11.49
C ASP A 66 -0.24 7.88 10.95
N VAL A 67 -0.11 8.11 9.63
CA VAL A 67 1.11 8.64 9.00
C VAL A 67 1.40 10.06 9.51
N ARG A 68 0.41 10.97 9.52
CA ARG A 68 0.60 12.35 10.01
C ARG A 68 1.01 12.40 11.49
N LEU A 69 0.43 11.53 12.32
CA LEU A 69 0.79 11.42 13.75
C LEU A 69 2.20 10.86 13.94
N SER A 70 2.63 9.96 13.05
CA SER A 70 3.99 9.41 13.07
C SER A 70 5.03 10.46 12.65
N SER A 71 4.64 11.43 11.83
CA SER A 71 5.47 12.50 11.25
C SER A 71 5.56 13.80 12.07
N GLY A 72 5.28 13.75 13.38
CA GLY A 72 5.26 14.94 14.24
C GLY A 72 6.58 15.75 14.27
N PRO A 73 6.55 17.03 14.68
CA PRO A 73 7.64 18.01 14.50
C PRO A 73 8.97 17.67 15.21
N PHE A 74 8.98 16.64 16.06
CA PHE A 74 10.16 16.21 16.82
C PHE A 74 10.65 14.81 16.42
N ARG A 75 10.05 14.18 15.41
CA ARG A 75 10.49 12.88 14.87
C ARG A 75 11.19 13.13 13.53
N ASN A 76 12.39 12.59 13.36
CA ASN A 76 13.10 12.61 12.09
C ASN A 76 12.29 11.81 11.07
N VAL A 77 11.50 12.51 10.25
CA VAL A 77 10.73 11.91 9.17
C VAL A 77 11.68 11.61 8.03
N THR A 78 12.05 10.34 7.87
CA THR A 78 12.89 9.89 6.75
C THR A 78 12.09 9.53 5.50
N LEU A 79 10.75 9.49 5.56
CA LEU A 79 9.88 9.15 4.43
C LEU A 79 8.71 10.14 4.33
N HIS A 80 8.58 10.79 3.17
CA HIS A 80 7.48 11.70 2.90
C HIS A 80 6.18 10.92 2.55
N SER A 81 5.00 11.48 2.85
CA SER A 81 3.72 10.78 2.59
C SER A 81 3.51 10.43 1.12
N SER A 82 3.97 11.29 0.21
CA SER A 82 3.92 11.03 -1.24
C SER A 82 4.86 9.90 -1.69
N GLU A 83 5.99 9.70 -1.00
CA GLU A 83 6.89 8.57 -1.26
C GLU A 83 6.24 7.26 -0.82
N LEU A 84 5.60 7.26 0.36
CA LEU A 84 4.80 6.14 0.83
C LEU A 84 3.64 5.82 -0.14
N ALA A 85 2.94 6.85 -0.61
CA ALA A 85 1.86 6.69 -1.58
C ALA A 85 2.36 6.03 -2.87
N ARG A 86 3.49 6.49 -3.40
CA ARG A 86 4.12 5.90 -4.57
C ARG A 86 4.51 4.43 -4.34
N MET A 87 5.06 4.11 -3.16
CA MET A 87 5.37 2.72 -2.80
C MET A 87 4.12 1.85 -2.75
N ILE A 88 3.03 2.34 -2.14
CA ILE A 88 1.75 1.62 -2.07
C ILE A 88 1.20 1.40 -3.48
N VAL A 89 1.13 2.44 -4.31
CA VAL A 89 0.59 2.33 -5.67
C VAL A 89 1.37 1.31 -6.50
N LEU A 90 2.69 1.46 -6.59
CA LEU A 90 3.51 0.59 -7.43
C LEU A 90 3.50 -0.86 -6.94
N ASP A 91 3.60 -1.05 -5.63
CA ASP A 91 3.72 -2.39 -5.08
C ASP A 91 2.36 -3.10 -5.04
N SER A 92 1.25 -2.36 -4.87
CA SER A 92 -0.11 -2.90 -5.02
C SER A 92 -0.34 -3.40 -6.42
N ILE A 93 0.02 -2.63 -7.46
CA ILE A 93 -0.15 -3.06 -8.85
C ILE A 93 0.64 -4.36 -9.13
N ILE A 94 1.85 -4.49 -8.59
CA ILE A 94 2.63 -5.73 -8.72
C ILE A 94 1.92 -6.91 -8.03
N VAL A 95 1.34 -6.69 -6.84
CA VAL A 95 0.59 -7.71 -6.10
C VAL A 95 -0.66 -8.13 -6.85
N LEU A 96 -1.50 -7.18 -7.25
CA LEU A 96 -2.77 -7.42 -7.92
C LEU A 96 -2.57 -8.10 -9.28
N LEU A 97 -1.57 -7.69 -10.05
CA LEU A 97 -1.26 -8.34 -11.34
C LEU A 97 -0.72 -9.77 -11.19
N ALA A 98 -0.49 -10.27 -9.97
CA ALA A 98 -0.12 -11.67 -9.78
C ALA A 98 -1.19 -12.62 -10.33
N LYS A 99 -2.48 -12.31 -10.14
CA LYS A 99 -3.62 -13.07 -10.72
C LYS A 99 -3.93 -12.74 -12.18
N GLY A 100 -3.12 -11.87 -12.81
CA GLY A 100 -3.20 -11.54 -14.23
C GLY A 100 -4.09 -10.35 -14.60
N TYR A 101 -4.84 -9.77 -13.67
CA TYR A 101 -5.65 -8.57 -13.91
C TYR A 101 -5.77 -7.71 -12.63
N VAL A 102 -6.31 -6.50 -12.77
CA VAL A 102 -6.70 -5.61 -11.66
C VAL A 102 -8.20 -5.33 -11.81
N SER A 103 -8.99 -5.60 -10.77
CA SER A 103 -10.42 -5.31 -10.81
C SER A 103 -10.70 -3.82 -10.57
N GLU A 104 -11.90 -3.37 -10.90
CA GLU A 104 -12.30 -1.98 -10.68
C GLU A 104 -12.28 -1.61 -9.18
N ALA A 105 -12.75 -2.50 -8.31
CA ALA A 105 -12.75 -2.27 -6.86
C ALA A 105 -11.32 -2.08 -6.33
N GLU A 106 -10.38 -2.93 -6.76
CA GLU A 106 -8.97 -2.83 -6.37
C GLU A 106 -8.31 -1.55 -6.91
N GLY A 107 -8.54 -1.23 -8.19
CA GLY A 107 -8.00 -0.02 -8.81
C GLY A 107 -8.48 1.26 -8.11
N LEU A 108 -9.78 1.34 -7.81
CA LEU A 108 -10.35 2.45 -7.04
C LEU A 108 -9.80 2.52 -5.61
N GLU A 109 -9.57 1.38 -4.96
CA GLU A 109 -9.02 1.33 -3.61
C GLU A 109 -7.55 1.81 -3.60
N VAL A 110 -6.72 1.42 -4.57
CA VAL A 110 -5.37 1.98 -4.76
C VAL A 110 -5.41 3.51 -4.84
N ILE A 111 -6.32 4.05 -5.66
CA ILE A 111 -6.48 5.49 -5.85
C ILE A 111 -6.89 6.17 -4.54
N ARG A 112 -7.82 5.59 -3.78
CA ARG A 112 -8.27 6.13 -2.48
C ARG A 112 -7.13 6.23 -1.48
N PHE A 113 -6.32 5.17 -1.36
CA PHE A 113 -5.14 5.17 -0.49
C PHE A 113 -4.12 6.23 -0.89
N ALA A 114 -3.84 6.37 -2.19
CA ALA A 114 -2.91 7.39 -2.69
C ALA A 114 -3.43 8.82 -2.45
N ILE A 115 -4.71 9.08 -2.69
CA ILE A 115 -5.34 10.38 -2.45
C ILE A 115 -5.32 10.72 -0.95
N ALA A 116 -5.59 9.74 -0.08
CA ALA A 116 -5.55 9.96 1.36
C ALA A 116 -4.16 10.41 1.85
N LEU A 117 -3.09 9.95 1.19
CA LEU A 117 -1.71 10.36 1.46
C LEU A 117 -1.31 11.70 0.80
N GLY A 118 -2.24 12.35 0.12
CA GLY A 118 -2.07 13.69 -0.46
C GLY A 118 -1.72 13.71 -1.94
N CYS A 119 -1.73 12.57 -2.64
CA CYS A 119 -1.52 12.56 -4.09
C CYS A 119 -2.77 13.02 -4.83
N THR A 120 -2.56 13.76 -5.90
CA THR A 120 -3.59 14.09 -6.90
C THR A 120 -3.84 12.91 -7.83
N ARG A 121 -5.00 12.91 -8.49
CA ARG A 121 -5.35 11.92 -9.51
C ARG A 121 -4.32 11.85 -10.65
N ASP A 122 -3.84 13.00 -11.11
CA ASP A 122 -2.84 13.06 -12.19
C ASP A 122 -1.49 12.47 -11.76
N GLU A 123 -1.07 12.69 -10.52
CA GLU A 123 0.14 12.06 -9.97
C GLU A 123 -0.02 10.53 -9.93
N VAL A 124 -1.17 10.01 -9.47
CA VAL A 124 -1.43 8.57 -9.44
C VAL A 124 -1.45 7.98 -10.86
N ARG A 125 -2.04 8.68 -11.83
CA ARG A 125 -2.02 8.28 -13.25
C ARG A 125 -0.59 8.20 -13.78
N GLY A 126 0.27 9.13 -13.38
CA GLY A 126 1.70 9.12 -13.71
C GLY A 126 2.50 7.99 -13.06
N MET A 127 1.99 7.37 -11.99
CA MET A 127 2.65 6.25 -11.30
C MET A 127 2.40 4.90 -11.98
N SER A 128 1.21 4.69 -12.55
CA SER A 128 0.86 3.41 -13.19
C SER A 128 -0.16 3.57 -14.30
N VAL A 129 0.18 3.06 -15.48
CA VAL A 129 -0.73 2.99 -16.64
C VAL A 129 -1.92 2.06 -16.39
N HIS A 130 -1.77 1.09 -15.49
CA HIS A 130 -2.84 0.13 -15.17
C HIS A 130 -4.02 0.80 -14.45
N LEU A 131 -3.81 1.96 -13.82
CA LEU A 131 -4.87 2.71 -13.14
C LEU A 131 -5.59 3.71 -14.05
N ALA A 132 -5.14 3.88 -15.31
CA ALA A 132 -5.63 4.93 -16.20
C ALA A 132 -7.14 4.83 -16.49
N ASN A 133 -7.72 3.64 -16.38
CA ASN A 133 -9.15 3.40 -16.65
C ASN A 133 -10.08 3.94 -15.55
N TRP A 134 -9.55 4.28 -14.38
CA TRP A 134 -10.35 4.63 -13.18
C TRP A 134 -10.01 6.02 -12.61
N ILE A 135 -9.19 6.79 -13.31
CA ILE A 135 -8.78 8.15 -12.95
C ILE A 135 -9.38 9.15 -13.93
#